data_AF-X0WRG9-F1
#
_entry.id   AF-X0WRG9-F1
#
_cell.length_a   1.000
_cell.length_b   1.000
_cell.length_c   1.000
_cell.angle_alpha   90.00
_cell.angle_beta   90.00
_cell.angle_gamma   90.00
#
_symmetry.space_group_name_H-M   'P 1'
#
loop_
_entity.id
_entity.type
_entity.pdbx_description
1 polymer ?
#
loop_
_entity_poly.entity_id
_entity_poly.type
_entity_poly.pdbx_seq_one_letter_code
_entity_poly.pdbx_strand_id
1 'polypeptide(L)'
;MITNQKYIPKNDLESNLMRYSSNTWNWEYICYNLLISEDFLENILDINKWSFYALSRNQGLSSKFIQKYIERDWDIIFLLELPCMDSELISFMIDKRPDWIEHLQRSPLLCMNSIRKLNKSPNKQFYSDISGNPNLHPKFIEENIDKKWMWSALSRNSHLTYDFLKTYIDKPWCVLILARNPNLNIEWILLLNNHLVLPGDFWIFVSEHPNINTTDFDNYPHLPFSWNGFS
;
A
#
# COMPACT_ATOMS: atom_id res chain seq x y z
N MET A 1 37.47 -27.92 -16.10
CA MET A 1 38.05 -27.09 -15.03
C MET A 1 36.89 -26.53 -14.23
N ILE A 2 36.65 -27.08 -13.04
CA ILE A 2 35.56 -26.67 -12.16
C ILE A 2 36.02 -25.39 -11.46
N THR A 3 35.36 -24.27 -11.75
CA THR A 3 35.60 -23.00 -11.08
C THR A 3 35.20 -23.16 -9.61
N ASN A 4 36.20 -23.20 -8.72
CA ASN A 4 36.02 -23.15 -7.28
C ASN A 4 35.35 -21.82 -6.89
N GLN A 5 34.02 -21.82 -6.77
CA GLN A 5 33.31 -20.76 -6.06
C GLN A 5 33.74 -20.79 -4.59
N LYS A 6 34.58 -19.83 -4.19
CA LYS A 6 34.95 -19.65 -2.79
C LYS A 6 33.73 -19.12 -2.04
N TYR A 7 33.27 -19.89 -1.05
CA TYR A 7 32.26 -19.46 -0.09
C TYR A 7 32.79 -18.25 0.70
N ILE A 8 32.01 -17.17 0.78
CA ILE A 8 32.36 -15.95 1.53
C ILE A 8 31.40 -15.81 2.72
N PRO A 9 31.91 -15.71 3.97
CA PRO A 9 31.08 -15.43 5.13
C PRO A 9 30.35 -14.09 5.04
N LYS A 10 29.11 -14.06 5.55
CA LYS A 10 28.14 -12.95 5.38
C LYS A 10 28.63 -11.58 5.87
N ASN A 11 29.51 -11.52 6.88
CA ASN A 11 29.95 -10.27 7.52
C ASN A 11 31.25 -9.68 6.94
N ASP A 12 31.98 -10.42 6.09
CA ASP A 12 33.25 -9.98 5.51
C ASP A 12 33.18 -9.84 3.98
N LEU A 13 31.98 -9.79 3.41
CA LEU A 13 31.79 -9.85 1.95
C LEU A 13 32.51 -8.71 1.23
N GLU A 14 32.23 -7.47 1.61
CA GLU A 14 32.79 -6.27 0.99
C GLU A 14 34.32 -6.24 1.09
N SER A 15 34.85 -6.49 2.29
CA SER A 15 36.30 -6.57 2.55
C SER A 15 36.99 -7.65 1.70
N ASN A 16 36.35 -8.81 1.50
CA ASN A 16 36.89 -9.88 0.67
C ASN A 16 36.85 -9.54 -0.82
N LEU A 17 35.76 -8.94 -1.30
CA LEU A 17 35.66 -8.47 -2.69
C LEU A 17 36.75 -7.43 -3.01
N MET A 18 37.04 -6.55 -2.05
CA MET A 18 38.14 -5.57 -2.16
C MET A 18 39.51 -6.23 -2.17
N ARG A 19 39.77 -7.14 -1.23
CA ARG A 19 41.08 -7.81 -1.08
C ARG A 19 41.45 -8.63 -2.31
N TYR A 20 40.47 -9.12 -3.05
CA TYR A 20 40.63 -10.00 -4.20
C TYR A 20 39.96 -9.40 -5.45
N SER A 21 40.14 -8.10 -5.66
CA SER A 21 39.53 -7.34 -6.77
C SER A 21 39.98 -7.79 -8.17
N SER A 22 41.14 -8.45 -8.27
CA SER A 22 41.66 -9.03 -9.53
C SER A 22 40.95 -10.31 -9.95
N ASN A 23 40.11 -10.90 -9.10
CA ASN A 23 39.40 -12.13 -9.42
C ASN A 23 38.15 -11.87 -10.27
N THR A 24 37.79 -12.85 -11.09
CA THR A 24 36.49 -12.89 -11.77
C THR A 24 35.42 -13.36 -10.78
N TRP A 25 34.50 -12.48 -10.44
CA TRP A 25 33.41 -12.75 -9.52
C TRP A 25 32.08 -12.98 -10.25
N ASN A 26 31.22 -13.84 -9.70
CA ASN A 26 29.82 -13.90 -10.11
C ASN A 26 29.06 -12.78 -9.39
N TRP A 27 28.93 -11.65 -10.08
CA TRP A 27 28.31 -10.44 -9.52
C TRP A 27 26.83 -10.62 -9.25
N GLU A 28 26.11 -11.37 -10.09
CA GLU A 28 24.70 -11.68 -9.85
C GLU A 28 24.51 -12.36 -8.49
N TYR A 29 25.30 -13.40 -8.20
CA TYR A 29 25.26 -14.09 -6.90
C TYR A 29 25.64 -13.16 -5.73
N ILE A 30 26.59 -12.26 -5.95
CA ILE A 30 26.97 -11.26 -4.95
C ILE A 30 25.81 -10.30 -4.68
N CYS A 31 25.10 -9.82 -5.71
CA CYS A 31 23.95 -8.92 -5.56
C CYS A 31 22.82 -9.52 -4.72
N TYR A 32 22.68 -10.85 -4.71
CA TYR A 32 21.72 -11.54 -3.84
C TYR A 32 22.10 -11.50 -2.36
N ASN A 33 23.32 -11.07 -2.02
CA ASN A 33 23.65 -10.76 -0.65
C ASN A 33 23.05 -9.41 -0.25
N LEU A 34 21.98 -9.50 0.55
CA LEU A 34 21.19 -8.35 1.02
C LEU A 34 21.91 -7.44 2.04
N LEU A 35 23.19 -7.68 2.34
CA LEU A 35 23.99 -6.88 3.28
C LEU A 35 24.96 -5.90 2.59
N ILE A 36 24.99 -5.85 1.26
CA ILE A 36 25.86 -4.93 0.54
C ILE A 36 25.39 -3.49 0.79
N SER A 37 26.32 -2.63 1.18
CA SER A 37 26.11 -1.22 1.44
C SER A 37 26.12 -0.38 0.17
N GLU A 38 25.42 0.75 0.20
CA GLU A 38 25.43 1.72 -0.90
C GLU A 38 26.82 2.28 -1.16
N ASP A 39 27.57 2.60 -0.09
CA ASP A 39 28.95 3.09 -0.19
C ASP A 39 29.83 2.12 -0.98
N PHE A 40 29.64 0.82 -0.79
CA PHE A 40 30.33 -0.20 -1.55
C PHE A 40 29.89 -0.24 -3.02
N LEU A 41 28.59 -0.17 -3.29
CA LEU A 41 28.05 -0.14 -4.65
C LEU A 41 28.55 1.07 -5.43
N GLU A 42 28.71 2.23 -4.77
CA GLU A 42 29.06 3.50 -5.41
C GLU A 42 30.56 3.73 -5.58
N ASN A 43 31.38 3.35 -4.60
CA ASN A 43 32.78 3.78 -4.57
C ASN A 43 33.77 2.75 -5.13
N ILE A 44 33.37 1.48 -5.17
CA ILE A 44 34.36 0.39 -5.20
C ILE A 44 34.39 -0.36 -6.54
N LEU A 45 33.28 -0.43 -7.28
CA LEU A 45 33.17 -1.27 -8.48
C LEU A 45 32.38 -0.62 -9.61
N ASP A 46 32.66 -1.09 -10.84
CA ASP A 46 31.91 -0.72 -12.04
C ASP A 46 30.43 -1.06 -11.87
N ILE A 47 29.59 -0.01 -11.85
CA ILE A 47 28.16 -0.12 -11.62
C ILE A 47 27.47 -1.07 -12.61
N ASN A 48 28.03 -1.24 -13.81
CA ASN A 48 27.46 -2.08 -14.85
C ASN A 48 27.59 -3.59 -14.55
N LYS A 49 28.29 -3.97 -13.47
CA LYS A 49 28.37 -5.35 -13.00
C LYS A 49 27.22 -5.75 -12.09
N TRP A 50 26.48 -4.78 -11.54
CA TRP A 50 25.43 -5.05 -10.57
C TRP A 50 24.13 -5.47 -11.25
N SER A 51 23.51 -6.53 -10.73
CA SER A 51 22.13 -6.90 -11.03
C SER A 51 21.19 -6.08 -10.16
N PHE A 52 20.56 -5.07 -10.74
CA PHE A 52 19.57 -4.25 -10.04
C PHE A 52 18.31 -5.05 -9.70
N TYR A 53 17.98 -6.06 -10.51
CA TYR A 53 16.98 -7.08 -10.19
C TYR A 53 17.26 -7.73 -8.83
N ALA A 54 18.48 -8.24 -8.59
CA ALA A 54 18.83 -8.85 -7.31
C ALA A 54 18.90 -7.82 -6.17
N LEU A 55 19.42 -6.62 -6.43
CA LEU A 55 19.47 -5.52 -5.45
C LEU A 55 18.08 -5.02 -5.04
N SER A 56 17.03 -5.27 -5.83
CA SER A 56 15.65 -4.86 -5.52
C SER A 56 15.14 -5.42 -4.18
N ARG A 57 15.81 -6.45 -3.64
CA ARG A 57 15.48 -7.10 -2.37
C ARG A 57 16.30 -6.59 -1.19
N ASN A 58 17.28 -5.72 -1.43
CA ASN A 58 18.19 -5.23 -0.41
C ASN A 58 17.48 -4.20 0.48
N GLN A 59 17.13 -4.63 1.70
CA GLN A 59 16.39 -3.85 2.69
C GLN A 59 17.19 -2.65 3.24
N GLY A 60 18.50 -2.59 2.99
CA GLY A 60 19.38 -1.50 3.43
C GLY A 60 19.47 -0.31 2.45
N LEU A 61 18.80 -0.39 1.29
CA LEU A 61 18.82 0.69 0.31
C LEU A 61 17.96 1.88 0.75
N SER A 62 18.45 3.08 0.42
CA SER A 62 17.85 4.38 0.63
C SER A 62 17.05 4.82 -0.59
N SER A 63 16.08 5.72 -0.36
CA SER A 63 15.31 6.33 -1.44
C SER A 63 16.20 7.11 -2.41
N LYS A 64 17.26 7.76 -1.93
CA LYS A 64 18.22 8.51 -2.75
C LYS A 64 18.97 7.62 -3.74
N PHE A 65 19.39 6.44 -3.29
CA PHE A 65 20.07 5.48 -4.16
C PHE A 65 19.14 4.97 -5.26
N ILE A 66 17.90 4.61 -4.90
CA ILE A 66 16.88 4.19 -5.88
C ILE A 66 16.62 5.31 -6.89
N GLN A 67 16.46 6.55 -6.44
CA GLN A 67 16.27 7.71 -7.33
C GLN A 67 17.43 7.90 -8.29
N LYS A 68 18.68 7.79 -7.80
CA LYS A 68 19.89 7.95 -8.60
C LYS A 68 20.00 6.91 -9.72
N TYR A 69 19.57 5.68 -9.46
CA TYR A 69 19.66 4.57 -10.41
C TYR A 69 18.30 4.10 -10.94
N ILE A 70 17.30 4.99 -10.96
CA ILE A 70 15.91 4.63 -11.30
C ILE A 70 15.74 4.02 -12.69
N GLU A 71 16.60 4.40 -13.63
CA GLU A 71 16.60 3.93 -15.02
C GLU A 71 17.16 2.51 -15.18
N ARG A 72 17.64 1.88 -14.10
CA ARG A 72 18.16 0.52 -14.12
C ARG A 72 17.05 -0.53 -14.07
N ASP A 73 17.44 -1.76 -14.33
CA ASP A 73 16.59 -2.95 -14.44
C ASP A 73 16.20 -3.51 -13.07
N TRP A 74 15.49 -2.70 -12.29
CA TRP A 74 14.93 -3.12 -11.01
C TRP A 74 13.71 -4.02 -11.19
N ASP A 75 13.52 -4.93 -10.23
CA ASP A 75 12.24 -5.59 -9.98
C ASP A 75 11.35 -4.68 -9.13
N ILE A 76 10.32 -4.11 -9.76
CA ILE A 76 9.40 -3.20 -9.08
C ILE A 76 8.64 -3.85 -7.93
N ILE A 77 8.32 -5.14 -8.01
CA ILE A 77 7.54 -5.83 -6.97
C ILE A 77 8.37 -5.86 -5.69
N PHE A 78 9.63 -6.27 -5.78
CA PHE A 78 10.51 -6.25 -4.61
C PHE A 78 10.86 -4.85 -4.14
N LEU A 79 11.04 -3.89 -5.05
CA LEU A 79 11.28 -2.49 -4.67
C LEU A 79 10.15 -1.93 -3.81
N LEU A 80 8.89 -2.19 -4.17
CA LEU A 80 7.72 -1.69 -3.44
C LEU A 80 7.61 -2.22 -2.01
N GLU A 81 8.32 -3.30 -1.68
CA GLU A 81 8.38 -3.88 -0.35
C GLU A 81 9.54 -3.33 0.50
N LEU A 82 10.39 -2.45 -0.05
CA LEU A 82 11.54 -1.93 0.67
C LEU A 82 11.14 -0.96 1.81
N PRO A 83 11.92 -0.92 2.91
CA PRO A 83 11.60 -0.06 4.07
C PRO A 83 11.70 1.44 3.75
N CYS A 84 12.50 1.81 2.75
CA CYS A 84 12.64 3.19 2.29
C CYS A 84 11.51 3.64 1.36
N MET A 85 10.56 2.76 1.03
CA MET A 85 9.46 3.06 0.14
C MET A 85 8.45 3.97 0.81
N ASP A 86 8.25 5.16 0.24
CA ASP A 86 7.29 6.14 0.72
C ASP A 86 6.53 6.82 -0.43
N SER A 87 5.59 7.69 -0.08
CA SER A 87 4.76 8.39 -1.06
C SER A 87 5.56 9.35 -1.96
N GLU A 88 6.69 9.88 -1.50
CA GLU A 88 7.53 10.80 -2.28
C GLU A 88 8.32 10.03 -3.34
N LEU A 89 8.93 8.91 -2.95
CA LEU A 89 9.63 8.01 -3.87
C LEU A 89 8.66 7.42 -4.90
N ILE A 90 7.45 7.02 -4.51
CA ILE A 90 6.41 6.57 -5.46
C ILE A 90 6.04 7.68 -6.44
N SER A 91 5.88 8.91 -5.96
CA SER A 91 5.59 10.05 -6.84
C SER A 91 6.73 10.29 -7.84
N PHE A 92 7.98 10.17 -7.39
CA PHE A 92 9.15 10.23 -8.26
C PHE A 92 9.16 9.08 -9.30
N MET A 93 8.85 7.85 -8.88
CA MET A 93 8.81 6.70 -9.78
C MET A 93 7.71 6.82 -10.85
N ILE A 94 6.52 7.32 -10.50
CA ILE A 94 5.44 7.60 -11.46
C ILE A 94 5.93 8.56 -12.56
N ASP A 95 6.79 9.51 -12.21
CA ASP A 95 7.28 10.54 -13.13
C ASP A 95 8.40 10.04 -14.04
N LYS A 96 9.22 9.12 -13.54
CA LYS A 96 10.42 8.62 -14.24
C LYS A 96 10.21 7.30 -14.95
N ARG A 97 9.29 6.45 -14.48
CA ARG A 97 9.04 5.10 -14.98
C ARG A 97 7.56 4.93 -15.38
N PRO A 98 7.13 5.45 -16.55
CA PRO A 98 5.77 5.24 -17.04
C PRO A 98 5.43 3.76 -17.24
N ASP A 99 6.43 2.93 -17.52
CA ASP A 99 6.31 1.47 -17.64
C ASP A 99 5.92 0.78 -16.32
N TRP A 100 6.09 1.47 -15.19
CA TRP A 100 5.78 0.94 -13.86
C TRP A 100 4.38 1.30 -13.36
N ILE A 101 3.64 2.16 -14.07
CA ILE A 101 2.36 2.71 -13.60
C ILE A 101 1.36 1.62 -13.21
N GLU A 102 1.29 0.51 -13.93
CA GLU A 102 0.36 -0.59 -13.62
C GLU A 102 0.61 -1.19 -12.23
N HIS A 103 1.87 -1.27 -11.80
CA HIS A 103 2.24 -1.74 -10.46
C HIS A 103 2.10 -0.63 -9.42
N LEU A 104 2.57 0.58 -9.74
CA LEU A 104 2.56 1.72 -8.81
C LEU A 104 1.14 2.15 -8.44
N GLN A 105 0.18 2.09 -9.38
CA GLN A 105 -1.20 2.54 -9.13
C GLN A 105 -1.96 1.69 -8.10
N ARG A 106 -1.46 0.48 -7.80
CA ARG A 106 -2.03 -0.42 -6.79
C ARG A 106 -1.42 -0.22 -5.41
N SER A 107 -0.40 0.63 -5.30
CA SER A 107 0.29 0.86 -4.04
C SER A 107 -0.61 1.58 -3.03
N PRO A 108 -0.70 1.09 -1.77
CA PRO A 108 -1.43 1.79 -0.72
C PRO A 108 -0.78 3.13 -0.35
N LEU A 109 0.47 3.36 -0.75
CA LEU A 109 1.26 4.55 -0.45
C LEU A 109 1.03 5.70 -1.46
N LEU A 110 0.17 5.54 -2.47
CA LEU A 110 -0.16 6.65 -3.38
C LEU A 110 -0.80 7.78 -2.60
N CYS A 111 -0.23 8.98 -2.74
CA CYS A 111 -0.83 10.20 -2.25
C CYS A 111 -1.88 10.74 -3.24
N MET A 112 -2.73 11.66 -2.78
CA MET A 112 -3.77 12.26 -3.62
C MET A 112 -3.22 13.02 -4.84
N ASN A 113 -2.02 13.61 -4.74
CA ASN A 113 -1.39 14.29 -5.88
C ASN A 113 -1.05 13.30 -6.99
N SER A 114 -0.50 12.13 -6.63
CA SER A 114 -0.19 11.05 -7.57
C SER A 114 -1.45 10.44 -8.17
N ILE A 115 -2.49 10.21 -7.37
CA ILE A 115 -3.80 9.77 -7.87
C ILE A 115 -4.34 10.76 -8.92
N ARG A 116 -4.33 12.07 -8.62
CA ARG A 116 -4.78 13.11 -9.57
C ARG A 116 -3.93 13.17 -10.83
N LYS A 117 -2.62 12.91 -10.72
CA LYS A 117 -1.71 12.86 -11.87
C LYS A 117 -2.04 11.68 -12.79
N LEU A 118 -2.17 10.47 -12.22
CA LEU A 118 -2.52 9.26 -12.95
C LEU A 118 -3.92 9.36 -13.60
N ASN A 119 -4.86 10.04 -12.95
CA ASN A 119 -6.21 10.27 -13.47
C ASN A 119 -6.25 11.09 -14.78
N LYS A 120 -5.17 11.77 -15.17
CA LYS A 120 -5.11 12.49 -16.46
C LYS A 120 -5.06 11.54 -17.67
N SER A 121 -4.61 10.31 -17.47
CA SER A 121 -4.54 9.28 -18.51
C SER A 121 -4.76 7.91 -17.87
N PRO A 122 -5.96 7.64 -17.34
CA PRO A 122 -6.22 6.44 -16.57
C PRO A 122 -6.26 5.23 -17.50
N ASN A 123 -5.66 4.12 -17.08
CA ASN A 123 -5.94 2.84 -17.71
C ASN A 123 -7.35 2.35 -17.36
N LYS A 124 -7.77 1.26 -17.98
CA LYS A 124 -9.14 0.72 -17.85
C LYS A 124 -9.49 0.31 -16.41
N GLN A 125 -8.50 -0.07 -15.59
CA GLN A 125 -8.67 -0.55 -14.22
C GLN A 125 -8.35 0.51 -13.16
N PHE A 126 -7.97 1.72 -13.55
CA PHE A 126 -7.47 2.75 -12.64
C PHE A 126 -8.38 2.96 -11.42
N TYR A 127 -9.67 3.21 -11.65
CA TYR A 127 -10.63 3.47 -10.56
C TYR A 127 -10.88 2.26 -9.66
N SER A 128 -10.90 1.04 -10.21
CA SER A 128 -11.03 -0.18 -9.40
C SER A 128 -9.79 -0.39 -8.54
N ASP A 129 -8.59 -0.14 -9.08
CA ASP A 129 -7.32 -0.36 -8.39
C ASP A 129 -7.14 0.61 -7.23
N ILE A 130 -7.51 1.89 -7.40
CA ILE A 130 -7.38 2.89 -6.33
C ILE A 130 -8.54 2.86 -5.33
N SER A 131 -9.62 2.10 -5.57
CA SER A 131 -10.79 2.05 -4.68
C SER A 131 -10.42 1.61 -3.26
N GLY A 132 -9.39 0.79 -3.12
CA GLY A 132 -8.88 0.34 -1.83
C GLY A 132 -7.84 1.27 -1.19
N ASN A 133 -7.48 2.39 -1.83
CA ASN A 133 -6.39 3.24 -1.37
C ASN A 133 -6.81 4.03 -0.10
N PRO A 134 -6.02 4.01 0.98
CA PRO A 134 -6.38 4.66 2.24
C PRO A 134 -6.37 6.19 2.18
N ASN A 135 -5.61 6.78 1.24
CA ASN A 135 -5.53 8.23 1.07
C ASN A 135 -6.61 8.79 0.14
N LEU A 136 -7.47 7.94 -0.43
CA LEU A 136 -8.51 8.36 -1.38
C LEU A 136 -9.54 9.24 -0.68
N HIS A 137 -9.75 10.46 -1.16
CA HIS A 137 -10.73 11.38 -0.57
C HIS A 137 -12.12 11.25 -1.25
N PRO A 138 -13.24 11.22 -0.51
CA PRO A 138 -14.58 11.07 -1.10
C PRO A 138 -14.91 12.08 -2.18
N LYS A 139 -14.51 13.34 -2.02
CA LYS A 139 -14.63 14.38 -3.05
C LYS A 139 -14.08 13.96 -4.43
N PHE A 140 -12.96 13.23 -4.47
CA PHE A 140 -12.41 12.74 -5.74
C PHE A 140 -13.31 11.66 -6.37
N ILE A 141 -13.97 10.85 -5.54
CA ILE A 141 -14.96 9.85 -5.99
C ILE A 141 -16.18 10.56 -6.58
N GLU A 142 -16.67 11.62 -5.92
CA GLU A 142 -17.80 12.44 -6.43
C GLU A 142 -17.48 13.09 -7.77
N GLU A 143 -16.27 13.67 -7.91
CA GLU A 143 -15.76 14.26 -9.15
C GLU A 143 -15.71 13.23 -10.30
N ASN A 144 -15.71 11.93 -10.00
CA ASN A 144 -15.56 10.82 -10.96
C ASN A 144 -16.60 9.72 -10.70
N ILE A 145 -17.81 10.09 -10.31
CA ILE A 145 -18.83 9.14 -9.82
C ILE A 145 -19.33 8.17 -10.91
N ASP A 146 -19.21 8.57 -12.18
CA ASP A 146 -19.58 7.77 -13.37
C ASP A 146 -18.61 6.61 -13.64
N LYS A 147 -17.50 6.54 -12.91
CA LYS A 147 -16.44 5.57 -13.12
C LYS A 147 -16.69 4.28 -12.34
N LYS A 148 -15.99 3.22 -12.76
CA LYS A 148 -16.15 1.88 -12.20
C LYS A 148 -15.38 1.73 -10.90
N TRP A 149 -16.01 2.12 -9.80
CA TRP A 149 -15.50 1.97 -8.44
C TRP A 149 -15.82 0.59 -7.85
N MET A 150 -14.91 0.06 -7.03
CA MET A 150 -15.18 -1.07 -6.15
C MET A 150 -15.73 -0.55 -4.82
N TRP A 151 -17.06 -0.38 -4.74
CA TRP A 151 -17.74 0.17 -3.54
C TRP A 151 -17.49 -0.63 -2.25
N SER A 152 -17.34 -1.95 -2.36
CA SER A 152 -16.94 -2.79 -1.23
C SER A 152 -15.54 -2.44 -0.71
N ALA A 153 -14.60 -2.09 -1.59
CA ALA A 153 -13.26 -1.64 -1.19
C ALA A 153 -13.29 -0.21 -0.62
N LEU A 154 -14.12 0.68 -1.19
CA LEU A 154 -14.35 2.03 -0.67
C LEU A 154 -14.89 2.03 0.76
N SER A 155 -15.55 0.95 1.20
CA SER A 155 -16.06 0.82 2.57
C SER A 155 -14.96 0.95 3.64
N ARG A 156 -13.71 0.62 3.29
CA ARG A 156 -12.53 0.73 4.19
C ARG A 156 -12.02 2.15 4.36
N ASN A 157 -12.54 3.10 3.60
CA ASN A 157 -12.03 4.46 3.54
C ASN A 157 -12.41 5.22 4.83
N SER A 158 -11.40 5.59 5.62
CA SER A 158 -11.55 6.33 6.88
C SER A 158 -11.90 7.81 6.68
N HIS A 159 -11.93 8.30 5.44
CA HIS A 159 -12.39 9.64 5.10
C HIS A 159 -13.87 9.71 4.71
N LEU A 160 -14.59 8.57 4.66
CA LEU A 160 -16.03 8.57 4.37
C LEU A 160 -16.81 9.44 5.36
N THR A 161 -17.74 10.22 4.84
CA THR A 161 -18.65 11.06 5.62
C THR A 161 -20.05 10.48 5.62
N TYR A 162 -20.85 10.87 6.63
CA TYR A 162 -22.28 10.51 6.67
C TYR A 162 -23.00 10.93 5.39
N ASP A 163 -22.82 12.17 4.95
CA ASP A 163 -23.51 12.72 3.78
C ASP A 163 -23.15 11.97 2.49
N PHE A 164 -21.88 11.59 2.33
CA PHE A 164 -21.45 10.78 1.20
C PHE A 164 -22.11 9.40 1.24
N LEU A 165 -22.05 8.71 2.39
CA LEU A 165 -22.68 7.39 2.55
C LEU A 165 -24.19 7.46 2.30
N LYS A 166 -24.88 8.48 2.83
CA LYS A 166 -26.31 8.72 2.65
C LYS A 166 -26.67 8.95 1.18
N THR A 167 -25.88 9.74 0.48
CA THR A 167 -26.11 10.05 -0.95
C THR A 167 -25.98 8.79 -1.82
N TYR A 168 -25.06 7.89 -1.46
CA TYR A 168 -24.73 6.69 -2.25
C TYR A 168 -25.08 5.40 -1.51
N ILE A 169 -26.13 5.41 -0.68
CA ILE A 169 -26.52 4.26 0.16
C ILE A 169 -26.95 3.04 -0.66
N ASP A 170 -27.39 3.26 -1.91
CA ASP A 170 -27.81 2.24 -2.87
C ASP A 170 -26.63 1.44 -3.46
N LYS A 171 -25.39 1.87 -3.21
CA LYS A 171 -24.20 1.23 -3.76
C LYS A 171 -23.81 -0.02 -2.95
N PRO A 172 -23.08 -0.98 -3.56
CA PRO A 172 -22.77 -2.25 -2.92
C PRO A 172 -21.63 -2.12 -1.90
N TRP A 173 -21.93 -1.47 -0.77
CA TRP A 173 -21.04 -1.34 0.39
C TRP A 173 -20.86 -2.67 1.12
N CYS A 174 -19.71 -2.85 1.74
CA CYS A 174 -19.49 -3.93 2.70
C CYS A 174 -19.84 -3.45 4.11
N VAL A 175 -21.04 -3.78 4.58
CA VAL A 175 -21.57 -3.30 5.87
C VAL A 175 -20.72 -3.71 7.07
N LEU A 176 -20.09 -4.88 7.05
CA LEU A 176 -19.19 -5.33 8.11
C LEU A 176 -17.90 -4.48 8.19
N ILE A 177 -17.43 -3.98 7.05
CA ILE A 177 -16.29 -3.06 7.02
C ILE A 177 -16.73 -1.67 7.48
N LEU A 178 -17.91 -1.20 7.05
CA LEU A 178 -18.47 0.06 7.54
C LEU A 178 -18.69 0.04 9.05
N ALA A 179 -19.10 -1.10 9.62
CA ALA A 179 -19.27 -1.29 11.06
C ALA A 179 -18.00 -0.99 11.89
N ARG A 180 -16.83 -1.06 11.24
CA ARG A 180 -15.51 -0.81 11.84
C ARG A 180 -14.90 0.54 11.41
N ASN A 181 -15.67 1.36 10.70
CA ASN A 181 -15.18 2.64 10.19
C ASN A 181 -15.01 3.63 11.34
N PRO A 182 -13.86 4.33 11.46
CA PRO A 182 -13.62 5.25 12.57
C PRO A 182 -14.59 6.42 12.66
N ASN A 183 -15.33 6.73 11.59
CA ASN A 183 -16.35 7.79 11.57
C ASN A 183 -17.77 7.27 11.86
N LEU A 184 -17.95 5.96 12.08
CA LEU A 184 -19.25 5.39 12.40
C LEU A 184 -19.77 5.96 13.72
N ASN A 185 -21.04 6.34 13.71
CA ASN A 185 -21.80 6.80 14.87
C ASN A 185 -23.23 6.22 14.80
N ILE A 186 -24.09 6.59 15.76
CA ILE A 186 -25.47 6.09 15.79
C ILE A 186 -26.28 6.49 14.55
N GLU A 187 -26.06 7.66 13.97
CA GLU A 187 -26.76 8.10 12.75
C GLU A 187 -26.42 7.23 11.55
N TRP A 188 -25.16 6.80 11.41
CA TRP A 188 -24.76 5.82 10.39
C TRP A 188 -25.48 4.49 10.58
N ILE A 189 -25.55 3.99 11.81
CA ILE A 189 -26.22 2.73 12.13
C ILE A 189 -27.70 2.80 11.74
N LEU A 190 -28.39 3.88 12.11
CA LEU A 190 -29.79 4.10 11.78
C LEU A 190 -30.00 4.19 10.26
N LEU A 191 -29.15 4.93 9.55
CA LEU A 191 -29.17 5.00 8.09
C LEU A 191 -29.02 3.60 7.47
N LEU A 192 -28.00 2.85 7.88
CA LEU A 192 -27.74 1.52 7.34
C LEU A 192 -28.89 0.55 7.63
N ASN A 193 -29.42 0.55 8.85
CA ASN A 193 -30.52 -0.33 9.25
C ASN A 193 -31.83 -0.04 8.53
N ASN A 194 -32.09 1.23 8.20
CA ASN A 194 -33.30 1.62 7.47
C ASN A 194 -33.24 1.28 5.98
N HIS A 195 -32.05 1.17 5.41
CA HIS A 195 -31.87 1.00 3.96
C HIS A 195 -31.35 -0.38 3.55
N LEU A 196 -30.72 -1.13 4.45
CA LEU A 196 -30.04 -2.38 4.16
C LEU A 196 -30.47 -3.48 5.13
N VAL A 197 -30.35 -4.73 4.67
CA VAL A 197 -30.45 -5.89 5.55
C VAL A 197 -29.09 -6.09 6.22
N LEU A 198 -29.05 -5.92 7.53
CA LEU A 198 -27.81 -6.01 8.31
C LEU A 198 -27.64 -7.42 8.92
N PRO A 199 -26.49 -8.08 8.72
CA PRO A 199 -26.21 -9.38 9.31
C PRO A 199 -26.01 -9.29 10.83
N GLY A 200 -26.14 -10.41 11.54
CA GLY A 200 -25.91 -10.47 13.00
C GLY A 200 -24.54 -9.93 13.42
N ASP A 201 -23.48 -10.28 12.67
CA ASP A 201 -22.11 -9.82 12.94
C ASP A 201 -21.95 -8.30 12.87
N PHE A 202 -22.78 -7.60 12.07
CA PHE A 202 -22.78 -6.14 12.06
C PHE A 202 -23.07 -5.59 13.45
N TRP A 203 -24.07 -6.16 14.13
CA TRP A 203 -24.50 -5.72 15.45
C TRP A 203 -23.48 -6.03 16.54
N ILE A 204 -22.73 -7.13 16.39
CA ILE A 204 -21.58 -7.42 17.25
C ILE A 204 -20.52 -6.32 17.10
N PHE A 205 -20.14 -5.98 15.87
CA PHE A 205 -19.11 -4.97 15.63
C PHE A 205 -19.49 -3.57 16.11
N VAL A 206 -20.74 -3.14 15.90
CA VAL A 206 -21.15 -1.79 16.33
C VAL A 206 -21.36 -1.69 17.84
N SER A 207 -21.69 -2.80 18.53
CA SER A 207 -21.77 -2.85 20.00
C SER A 207 -20.42 -2.64 20.68
N GLU A 208 -19.34 -3.09 20.05
CA GLU A 208 -17.96 -2.94 20.55
C GLU A 208 -17.28 -1.68 20.00
N HIS A 209 -17.99 -0.87 19.21
CA HIS A 209 -17.40 0.25 18.50
C HIS A 209 -17.14 1.43 19.46
N PRO A 210 -15.94 2.03 19.46
CA PRO A 210 -15.56 3.06 20.44
C PRO A 210 -16.40 4.35 20.36
N ASN A 211 -17.10 4.57 19.25
CA ASN A 211 -17.97 5.74 19.06
C ASN A 211 -19.43 5.50 19.46
N ILE A 212 -19.81 4.28 19.86
CA ILE A 212 -21.13 3.95 20.36
C ILE A 212 -21.05 3.83 21.87
N ASN A 213 -21.95 4.49 22.58
CA ASN A 213 -21.92 4.56 24.04
C ASN A 213 -23.23 4.06 24.66
N THR A 214 -23.26 3.98 25.99
CA THR A 214 -24.41 3.44 26.71
C THR A 214 -25.71 4.20 26.48
N THR A 215 -25.64 5.52 26.27
CA THR A 215 -26.83 6.32 25.98
C THR A 215 -27.44 5.97 24.62
N ASP A 216 -26.65 5.51 23.65
CA ASP A 216 -27.18 5.02 22.38
C ASP A 216 -27.98 3.73 22.59
N PHE A 217 -27.56 2.84 23.49
CA PHE A 217 -28.33 1.63 23.83
C PHE A 217 -29.65 1.99 24.51
N ASP A 218 -29.63 2.95 25.44
CA ASP A 218 -30.83 3.40 26.16
C ASP A 218 -31.84 4.09 25.23
N ASN A 219 -31.35 4.90 24.28
CA ASN A 219 -32.18 5.62 23.33
C ASN A 219 -32.74 4.72 22.23
N TYR A 220 -32.03 3.64 21.88
CA TYR A 220 -32.39 2.73 20.79
C TYR A 220 -32.45 1.25 21.23
N PRO A 221 -33.25 0.89 22.25
CA PRO A 221 -33.28 -0.45 22.84
C PRO A 221 -33.88 -1.52 21.92
N HIS A 222 -34.51 -1.09 20.82
CA HIS A 222 -35.06 -1.98 19.80
C HIS A 222 -34.02 -2.46 18.79
N LEU A 223 -32.84 -1.82 18.74
CA LEU A 223 -31.74 -2.26 17.88
C LEU A 223 -31.05 -3.48 18.52
N PRO A 224 -30.64 -4.48 17.73
CA PRO A 224 -30.15 -5.75 18.24
C PRO A 224 -28.67 -5.69 18.64
N PHE A 225 -28.27 -4.64 19.37
CA PHE A 225 -26.95 -4.54 19.96
C PHE A 225 -26.61 -5.80 20.78
N SER A 226 -25.39 -6.31 20.59
CA SER A 226 -24.83 -7.39 21.39
C SER A 226 -24.45 -6.89 22.79
N TRP A 227 -24.98 -7.55 23.82
CA TRP A 227 -24.73 -7.21 25.23
C TRP A 227 -23.50 -7.91 25.82
N ASN A 228 -22.64 -8.51 25.00
CA ASN A 228 -21.59 -9.44 25.47
C ASN A 228 -20.45 -8.81 26.31
N GLY A 229 -20.53 -7.56 26.76
CA GLY A 229 -19.38 -6.92 27.43
C GLY A 229 -19.58 -5.63 28.22
N PHE A 230 -20.79 -5.30 28.69
CA PHE A 230 -20.97 -4.25 29.71
C PHE A 230 -21.30 -4.90 31.07
N SER A 231 -20.32 -5.59 31.65
CA SER A 231 -20.34 -6.07 33.04
C SER A 231 -19.13 -5.54 33.80
#